data_AF-A0A840CWX0-F1
#
_entry.id   AF-A0A840CWX0-F1
#
_cell.length_a   1.000
_cell.length_b   1.000
_cell.length_c   1.000
_cell.angle_alpha   90.00
_cell.angle_beta   90.00
_cell.angle_gamma   90.00
#
_symmetry.space_group_name_H-M   'P 1'
#
loop_
_entity.id
_entity.type
_entity.pdbx_description
1 polymer ?
#
loop_
_entity_poly.entity_id
_entity_poly.type
_entity_poly.pdbx_seq_one_letter_code
_entity_poly.pdbx_strand_id
1 'polypeptide(L)'
;MKTNIFLSLLVVAMLSTFSLSAANPDKKVYQNIETTESGSIKEMISLKSNNSPDCKTIYYYGAKGELQKKVMYKWSNKGWVNYKKYDYEYNADGLVANLFYTEWDKKLDTWSPKSIQFIHVYDDNGKFFAMKKIENNDEKSYSYFLAGK
;
A
#
# COMPACT_ATOMS: atom_id res chain seq x y z
N MET A 1 -29.35 -12.64 -20.60
CA MET A 1 -28.48 -13.84 -20.45
C MET A 1 -27.14 -13.49 -21.09
N LYS A 2 -25.98 -13.58 -20.44
CA LYS A 2 -25.55 -14.57 -19.45
C LYS A 2 -24.77 -13.90 -18.31
N THR A 3 -25.16 -14.27 -17.11
CA THR A 3 -24.44 -14.04 -15.87
C THR A 3 -23.23 -14.97 -15.83
N ASN A 4 -22.03 -14.42 -15.86
CA ASN A 4 -20.82 -15.20 -15.56
C ASN A 4 -20.46 -14.95 -14.10
N ILE A 5 -21.09 -15.72 -13.21
CA ILE A 5 -20.63 -15.87 -11.83
C ILE A 5 -19.45 -16.83 -11.89
N PHE A 6 -18.23 -16.31 -11.88
CA PHE A 6 -17.08 -17.12 -11.51
C PHE A 6 -17.10 -17.30 -9.99
N LEU A 7 -17.76 -18.37 -9.55
CA LEU A 7 -17.70 -18.86 -8.18
C LEU A 7 -16.38 -19.62 -8.03
N SER A 8 -15.31 -18.89 -7.71
CA SER A 8 -14.06 -19.49 -7.26
C SER A 8 -13.42 -18.52 -6.28
N LEU A 9 -13.60 -18.78 -4.99
CA LEU A 9 -12.71 -18.28 -3.96
C LEU A 9 -12.87 -19.16 -2.72
N LEU A 10 -11.93 -20.09 -2.58
CA LEU A 10 -11.63 -20.75 -1.33
C LEU A 10 -11.14 -19.66 -0.35
N VAL A 11 -12.06 -19.09 0.44
CA VAL A 11 -11.71 -18.14 1.49
C VAL A 11 -11.07 -18.92 2.65
N VAL A 12 -9.74 -19.05 2.64
CA VAL A 12 -8.99 -19.49 3.82
C VAL A 12 -8.83 -18.28 4.75
N ALA A 13 -9.87 -18.01 5.54
CA ALA A 13 -9.84 -16.98 6.58
C ALA A 13 -9.00 -17.47 7.79
N MET A 14 -7.68 -17.31 7.73
CA MET A 14 -6.84 -17.38 8.93
C MET A 14 -6.71 -15.99 9.55
N LEU A 15 -7.64 -15.64 10.45
CA LEU A 15 -7.53 -14.46 11.33
C LEU A 15 -6.49 -14.73 12.42
N SER A 16 -5.21 -14.73 12.07
CA SER A 16 -4.11 -14.89 13.02
C SER A 16 -3.83 -13.56 13.73
N THR A 17 -3.79 -13.55 15.07
CA THR A 17 -3.23 -12.42 15.82
C THR A 17 -1.72 -12.52 15.83
N PHE A 18 -1.02 -11.64 15.12
CA PHE A 18 0.41 -11.44 15.34
C PHE A 18 0.58 -10.32 16.36
N SER A 19 1.23 -10.61 17.49
CA SER A 19 1.93 -9.56 18.23
C SER A 19 3.14 -9.20 17.38
N LEU A 20 3.10 -8.05 16.69
CA LEU A 20 4.31 -7.46 16.09
C LEU A 20 5.23 -6.99 17.23
N SER A 21 5.86 -7.95 17.89
CA SER A 21 6.82 -7.76 18.96
C SER A 21 8.13 -7.27 18.34
N ALA A 22 8.25 -5.95 18.23
CA ALA A 22 9.51 -5.19 18.21
C ALA A 22 9.29 -3.67 18.19
N ALA A 23 8.14 -3.18 17.67
CA ALA A 23 7.96 -1.74 17.42
C ALA A 23 6.85 -1.05 18.24
N ASN A 24 5.81 -1.77 18.71
CA ASN A 24 4.79 -1.21 19.61
C ASN A 24 3.98 -2.33 20.28
N PRO A 25 4.30 -2.71 21.53
CA PRO A 25 3.66 -3.84 22.22
C PRO A 25 2.16 -3.63 22.49
N ASP A 26 1.66 -2.39 22.44
CA ASP A 26 0.28 -2.05 22.80
C ASP A 26 -0.73 -2.13 21.66
N LYS A 27 -0.32 -2.57 20.46
CA LYS A 27 -1.21 -2.67 19.30
C LYS A 27 -1.56 -4.12 18.97
N LYS A 28 -2.85 -4.43 19.00
CA LYS A 28 -3.38 -5.70 18.51
C LYS A 28 -3.59 -5.61 16.99
N VAL A 29 -3.06 -6.55 16.24
CA VAL A 29 -3.21 -6.59 14.77
C VAL A 29 -3.92 -7.86 14.35
N TYR A 30 -4.96 -7.69 13.54
CA TYR A 30 -5.61 -8.77 12.81
C TYR A 30 -5.20 -8.69 11.35
N GLN A 31 -5.07 -9.84 10.70
CA GLN A 31 -4.84 -9.90 9.27
C GLN A 31 -5.75 -10.93 8.62
N ASN A 32 -6.08 -10.66 7.36
CA ASN A 32 -6.74 -11.60 6.47
C ASN A 32 -6.00 -11.60 5.14
N ILE A 33 -5.89 -12.76 4.50
CA ILE A 33 -5.26 -12.88 3.18
C ILE A 33 -6.22 -13.64 2.27
N GLU A 34 -6.58 -13.01 1.17
CA GLU A 34 -7.34 -13.60 0.08
C GLU A 34 -6.38 -13.85 -1.08
N THR A 35 -6.37 -15.05 -1.64
CA THR A 35 -5.53 -15.40 -2.79
C THR A 35 -6.42 -15.65 -4.00
N THR A 36 -6.05 -15.06 -5.14
CA THR A 36 -6.73 -15.20 -6.43
C THR A 36 -5.73 -15.71 -7.47
N GLU A 37 -6.22 -16.08 -8.66
CA GLU A 37 -5.34 -16.45 -9.77
C GLU A 37 -4.38 -15.32 -10.19
N SER A 38 -4.77 -14.06 -9.96
CA SER A 38 -4.00 -12.87 -10.35
C SER A 38 -3.06 -12.35 -9.25
N GLY A 39 -3.04 -12.97 -8.06
CA GLY A 39 -2.23 -12.52 -6.93
C GLY A 39 -2.91 -12.67 -5.58
N SER A 40 -2.68 -11.74 -4.66
CA SER A 40 -3.32 -11.80 -3.33
C SER A 40 -3.65 -10.42 -2.77
N ILE A 41 -4.68 -10.38 -1.93
CA ILE A 41 -5.13 -9.20 -1.19
C ILE A 41 -4.93 -9.49 0.29
N LYS A 42 -4.04 -8.72 0.94
CA LYS A 42 -3.81 -8.80 2.38
C LYS A 42 -4.43 -7.60 3.07
N GLU A 43 -5.40 -7.82 3.94
CA GLU A 43 -5.95 -6.80 4.82
C GLU A 43 -5.31 -6.91 6.21
N MET A 44 -4.94 -5.78 6.79
CA MET A 44 -4.44 -5.67 8.15
C MET A 44 -5.22 -4.60 8.91
N ILE A 45 -5.74 -4.92 10.08
CA ILE A 45 -6.44 -4.00 10.98
C ILE A 45 -5.67 -3.93 12.29
N SER A 46 -5.22 -2.73 12.64
CA SER A 46 -4.62 -2.45 13.95
C SER A 46 -5.68 -1.85 14.87
N LEU A 47 -5.71 -2.32 16.10
CA LEU A 47 -6.46 -1.74 17.20
C LEU A 47 -5.53 -1.05 18.19
N LYS A 48 -6.07 -0.06 18.89
CA LYS A 48 -5.44 0.52 20.07
C LYS A 48 -5.54 -0.45 21.25
N SER A 49 -4.84 -0.16 22.34
CA SER A 49 -4.87 -0.95 23.58
C SER A 49 -6.29 -1.15 24.15
N ASN A 50 -7.18 -0.17 23.97
CA ASN A 50 -8.58 -0.25 24.39
C ASN A 50 -9.50 -0.99 23.37
N ASN A 51 -8.92 -1.74 22.43
CA ASN A 51 -9.62 -2.44 21.33
C ASN A 51 -10.40 -1.54 20.36
N SER A 52 -10.27 -0.21 20.42
CA SER A 52 -10.85 0.65 19.39
C SER A 52 -10.04 0.58 18.09
N PRO A 53 -10.69 0.73 16.91
CA PRO A 53 -9.96 0.70 15.64
C PRO A 53 -8.97 1.86 15.52
N ASP A 54 -7.76 1.56 15.05
CA ASP A 54 -6.71 2.56 14.83
C ASP A 54 -6.52 2.82 13.33
N CYS A 55 -5.99 1.84 12.62
CA CYS A 55 -5.73 1.93 11.19
C CYS A 55 -6.03 0.61 10.49
N LYS A 56 -6.39 0.72 9.22
CA LYS A 56 -6.54 -0.42 8.32
C LYS A 56 -5.64 -0.22 7.11
N THR A 57 -4.95 -1.26 6.70
CA THR A 57 -4.11 -1.25 5.50
C THR A 57 -4.47 -2.45 4.63
N ILE A 58 -4.68 -2.20 3.34
CA ILE A 58 -4.92 -3.24 2.34
C ILE A 58 -3.74 -3.23 1.38
N TYR A 59 -3.12 -4.39 1.20
CA TYR A 59 -2.04 -4.63 0.27
C TYR A 59 -2.56 -5.48 -0.88
N TYR A 60 -2.22 -5.10 -2.10
CA TYR A 60 -2.54 -5.83 -3.31
C TYR A 60 -1.23 -6.31 -3.93
N TYR A 61 -1.09 -7.61 -4.00
CA TYR A 61 0.05 -8.28 -4.60
C TYR A 61 -0.35 -8.87 -5.94
N GLY A 62 0.56 -8.84 -6.91
CA GLY A 62 0.40 -9.56 -8.16
C GLY A 62 0.72 -11.04 -8.04
N ALA A 63 0.60 -11.76 -9.16
CA ALA A 63 0.76 -13.21 -9.21
C ALA A 63 2.17 -13.70 -8.82
N LYS A 64 3.21 -12.86 -8.96
CA LYS A 64 4.58 -13.21 -8.55
C LYS A 64 4.91 -12.75 -7.13
N GLY A 65 3.92 -12.22 -6.39
CA GLY A 65 4.08 -11.72 -5.04
C GLY A 65 4.64 -10.30 -4.96
N GLU A 66 4.78 -9.60 -6.08
CA GLU A 66 5.17 -8.20 -6.11
C GLU A 66 4.05 -7.31 -5.56
N LEU A 67 4.39 -6.33 -4.70
CA LEU A 67 3.40 -5.40 -4.13
C LEU A 67 3.03 -4.37 -5.20
N GLN A 68 1.79 -4.42 -5.70
CA GLN A 68 1.34 -3.48 -6.74
C GLN A 68 0.71 -2.22 -6.14
N LYS A 69 0.00 -2.36 -5.02
CA LYS A 69 -0.71 -1.25 -4.39
C LYS A 69 -0.84 -1.44 -2.88
N LYS A 70 -0.79 -0.34 -2.15
CA LYS A 70 -1.09 -0.28 -0.71
C LYS A 70 -2.07 0.86 -0.45
N VAL A 71 -3.21 0.56 0.16
CA VAL A 71 -4.22 1.57 0.54
C VAL A 71 -4.36 1.59 2.06
N MET A 72 -4.32 2.79 2.64
CA MET A 72 -4.40 3.00 4.08
C MET A 72 -5.65 3.79 4.44
N TYR A 73 -6.27 3.38 5.54
CA TYR A 73 -7.49 3.95 6.09
C TYR A 73 -7.26 4.35 7.54
N LYS A 74 -7.96 5.40 7.97
CA LYS A 74 -8.08 5.80 9.39
C LYS A 74 -9.50 5.58 9.86
N TRP A 75 -9.66 5.22 11.13
CA TRP A 75 -10.98 5.17 11.75
C TRP A 75 -11.51 6.59 12.00
N SER A 76 -12.78 6.82 11.66
CA SER A 76 -13.53 8.02 12.00
C SER A 76 -14.77 7.64 12.81
N ASN A 77 -15.50 8.63 13.32
CA ASN A 77 -16.77 8.38 14.04
C ASN A 77 -17.82 7.63 13.21
N LYS A 78 -17.69 7.63 11.87
CA LYS A 78 -18.62 6.98 10.94
C LYS A 78 -18.05 5.71 10.28
N GLY A 79 -16.85 5.28 10.69
CA GLY A 79 -16.17 4.10 10.12
C GLY A 79 -14.84 4.42 9.43
N TRP A 80 -14.34 3.47 8.64
CA TRP A 80 -13.08 3.59 7.91
C TRP A 80 -13.15 4.65 6.81
N VAL A 81 -12.21 5.58 6.80
CA VAL A 81 -12.07 6.61 5.77
C VAL A 81 -10.71 6.46 5.10
N ASN A 82 -10.67 6.62 3.77
CA ASN A 82 -9.42 6.67 3.01
C ASN A 82 -8.46 7.70 3.62
N TYR A 83 -7.17 7.36 3.64
CA TYR A 83 -6.13 8.27 4.14
C TYR A 83 -5.06 8.53 3.08
N LYS A 84 -4.43 7.47 2.59
CA LYS A 84 -3.39 7.56 1.56
C LYS A 84 -3.26 6.25 0.82
N LYS A 85 -2.70 6.30 -0.39
CA LYS A 85 -2.33 5.12 -1.16
C LYS A 85 -0.91 5.23 -1.72
N TYR A 86 -0.38 4.06 -2.03
CA TYR A 86 0.87 3.87 -2.76
C TYR A 86 0.63 2.93 -3.93
N ASP A 87 1.06 3.30 -5.12
CA ASP A 87 1.07 2.45 -6.31
C ASP A 87 2.53 2.20 -6.72
N TYR A 88 2.87 0.96 -7.05
CA TYR A 88 4.25 0.50 -7.27
C TYR A 88 4.40 -0.03 -8.69
N GLU A 89 5.50 0.35 -9.34
CA GLU A 89 5.91 -0.18 -10.63
C GLU A 89 7.33 -0.69 -10.55
N TYR A 90 7.61 -1.77 -11.26
CA TYR A 90 8.87 -2.49 -11.19
C TYR A 90 9.61 -2.43 -12.53
N ASN A 91 10.94 -2.40 -12.48
CA ASN A 91 11.76 -2.55 -13.68
C ASN A 91 11.83 -4.03 -14.12
N ALA A 92 12.56 -4.31 -15.21
CA ALA A 92 12.73 -5.66 -15.74
C ALA A 92 13.39 -6.64 -14.75
N ASP A 93 14.21 -6.12 -13.83
CA ASP A 93 14.91 -6.90 -12.80
C ASP A 93 14.04 -7.15 -11.54
N GLY A 94 12.80 -6.67 -11.53
CA GLY A 94 11.88 -6.83 -10.39
C GLY A 94 12.16 -5.89 -9.21
N LEU A 95 12.95 -4.83 -9.41
CA LEU A 95 13.19 -3.76 -8.44
C LEU A 95 12.15 -2.64 -8.62
N VAL A 96 11.75 -1.97 -7.54
CA VAL A 96 10.77 -0.88 -7.60
C VAL A 96 11.36 0.29 -8.38
N ALA A 97 10.87 0.54 -9.59
CA ALA A 97 11.29 1.66 -10.43
C ALA A 97 10.54 2.94 -10.06
N ASN A 98 9.21 2.86 -9.93
CA ASN A 98 8.36 3.98 -9.55
C ASN A 98 7.53 3.65 -8.31
N LEU A 99 7.40 4.64 -7.44
CA LEU A 99 6.46 4.64 -6.32
C LEU A 99 5.63 5.92 -6.38
N PHE A 100 4.33 5.79 -6.55
CA PHE A 100 3.41 6.92 -6.52
C PHE A 100 2.72 7.00 -5.17
N TYR A 101 2.73 8.17 -4.57
CA TYR A 101 2.04 8.50 -3.33
C TYR A 101 0.88 9.45 -3.61
N THR A 102 -0.31 9.13 -3.09
CA THR A 102 -1.50 9.97 -3.22
C THR A 102 -2.25 10.02 -1.90
N GLU A 103 -2.63 11.22 -1.48
CA GLU A 103 -3.47 11.44 -0.31
C GLU A 103 -4.96 11.47 -0.68
N TRP A 104 -5.82 11.12 0.28
CA TRP A 104 -7.26 11.32 0.14
C TRP A 104 -7.61 12.80 0.36
N ASP A 105 -8.30 13.41 -0.59
CA ASP A 105 -8.90 14.73 -0.42
C ASP A 105 -10.25 14.59 0.29
N LYS A 106 -10.29 14.95 1.57
CA LYS A 106 -11.51 14.88 2.38
C LYS A 106 -12.58 15.90 1.97
N LYS A 107 -12.20 17.00 1.32
CA LYS A 107 -13.16 18.05 0.89
C LYS A 107 -13.87 17.62 -0.38
N LEU A 108 -13.12 17.03 -1.30
CA LEU A 108 -13.64 16.56 -2.59
C LEU A 108 -14.14 15.11 -2.54
N ASP A 109 -13.92 14.41 -1.42
CA ASP A 109 -14.25 13.00 -1.21
C ASP A 109 -13.74 12.09 -2.33
N THR A 110 -12.48 12.32 -2.74
CA THR A 110 -11.82 11.59 -3.82
C THR A 110 -10.31 11.51 -3.55
N TRP A 111 -9.60 10.67 -4.31
CA TRP A 111 -8.15 10.69 -4.30
C TRP A 111 -7.67 12.03 -4.87
N SER A 112 -6.75 12.68 -4.17
CA SER A 112 -6.21 13.96 -4.62
C SER A 112 -5.67 13.83 -6.05
N PRO A 113 -5.93 14.81 -6.94
CA PRO A 113 -5.27 14.87 -8.23
C PRO A 113 -3.76 15.12 -8.08
N LYS A 114 -3.34 15.58 -6.90
CA LYS A 114 -1.94 15.79 -6.55
C LYS A 114 -1.30 14.48 -6.09
N SER A 115 -0.12 14.19 -6.62
CA SER A 115 0.64 12.98 -6.26
C SER A 115 2.13 13.26 -6.18
N ILE A 116 2.85 12.42 -5.44
CA ILE A 116 4.31 12.44 -5.40
C ILE A 116 4.80 11.16 -6.05
N GLN A 117 5.62 11.26 -7.09
CA GLN A 117 6.32 10.13 -7.70
C GLN A 117 7.76 10.08 -7.16
N PHE A 118 8.17 8.91 -6.70
CA PHE A 118 9.56 8.59 -6.38
C PHE A 118 10.08 7.63 -7.44
N ILE A 119 11.09 8.05 -8.18
CA ILE A 119 11.78 7.25 -9.19
C ILE A 119 13.07 6.76 -8.56
N HIS A 120 13.23 5.45 -8.43
CA HIS A 120 14.45 4.84 -7.91
C HIS A 120 15.39 4.52 -9.07
N VAL A 121 16.65 4.85 -8.88
CA VAL A 121 17.74 4.57 -9.81
C VAL A 121 18.69 3.61 -9.11
N TYR A 122 19.06 2.56 -9.83
CA TYR A 122 19.96 1.52 -9.37
C TYR A 122 21.22 1.54 -10.23
N ASP A 123 22.34 1.08 -9.68
CA ASP A 123 23.53 0.79 -10.46
C ASP A 123 23.41 -0.54 -11.21
N ASP A 124 24.43 -0.88 -12.01
CA ASP A 124 24.46 -2.10 -12.83
C ASP A 124 24.41 -3.41 -12.01
N ASN A 125 24.64 -3.35 -10.69
CA ASN A 125 24.54 -4.49 -9.79
C ASN A 125 23.17 -4.55 -9.08
N GLY A 126 22.22 -3.68 -9.45
CA GLY A 126 20.92 -3.57 -8.80
C GLY A 126 20.97 -2.93 -7.41
N LYS A 127 22.08 -2.28 -7.03
CA LYS A 127 22.19 -1.56 -5.76
C LYS A 127 21.55 -0.18 -5.92
N PHE A 128 20.75 0.22 -4.94
CA PHE A 128 20.16 1.56 -4.91
C PHE A 128 21.23 2.64 -5.01
N PHE A 129 21.09 3.53 -6.00
CA PHE A 129 22.05 4.58 -6.30
C PHE A 129 21.48 5.96 -5.97
N ALA A 130 20.27 6.26 -6.44
CA ALA A 130 19.64 7.56 -6.26
C ALA A 130 18.12 7.47 -6.29
N MET A 131 17.45 8.51 -5.80
CA MET A 131 16.02 8.69 -5.93
C MET A 131 15.70 10.10 -6.42
N LYS A 132 14.83 10.19 -7.42
CA LYS A 132 14.21 11.44 -7.87
C LYS A 132 12.80 11.53 -7.32
N LYS A 133 12.48 12.63 -6.65
CA LYS A 133 11.12 12.97 -6.22
C LYS A 133 10.53 13.98 -7.19
N ILE A 134 9.31 13.72 -7.65
CA ILE A 134 8.52 14.61 -8.50
C ILE A 134 7.20 14.87 -7.78
N GLU A 135 6.89 16.12 -7.49
CA GLU A 135 5.58 16.49 -6.99
C GLU A 135 4.72 16.93 -8.17
N ASN A 136 3.71 16.13 -8.49
CA ASN A 136 2.69 16.45 -9.48
C ASN A 136 1.60 17.28 -8.80
N ASN A 137 1.87 18.58 -8.66
CA ASN A 137 0.91 19.61 -8.23
C ASN A 137 0.59 20.53 -9.41
N ASP A 138 -0.20 21.58 -9.18
CA ASP A 138 -0.49 22.63 -10.17
C ASP A 138 0.80 23.28 -10.72
N GLU A 139 1.88 23.26 -9.93
CA GLU A 139 3.27 23.51 -10.35
C GLU A 139 4.11 22.27 -10.07
N LYS A 140 4.76 21.71 -11.10
CA LYS A 140 5.64 20.54 -10.94
C LYS A 140 6.93 20.95 -10.24
N SER A 141 7.24 20.31 -9.12
CA SER A 141 8.52 20.48 -8.41
C SER A 141 9.37 19.21 -8.49
N TYR A 142 10.70 19.37 -8.49
CA TYR A 142 11.66 18.27 -8.61
C TYR A 142 12.68 18.33 -7.47
N SER A 143 13.02 17.17 -6.89
CA SER A 143 14.10 17.05 -5.92
C SER A 143 14.89 15.77 -6.17
N TYR A 144 16.20 15.82 -5.90
CA TYR A 144 17.12 14.69 -6.12
C TYR A 144 17.78 14.31 -4.81
N PHE A 145 17.83 13.01 -4.52
CA PHE A 145 18.46 12.43 -3.34
C PHE A 145 19.46 11.37 -3.79
N LEU A 146 20.71 11.51 -3.38
CA LEU A 146 21.76 10.53 -3.65
C LEU A 146 21.87 9.58 -2.45
N ALA A 147 22.22 8.32 -2.70
CA ALA A 147 22.61 7.43 -1.62
C ALA A 147 23.83 8.04 -0.91
N GLY A 148 23.70 8.28 0.41
CA GLY A 148 24.82 8.74 1.24
C GLY A 148 25.94 7.69 1.22
N LYS A 149 27.19 8.16 1.12
CA LYS A 149 28.37 7.33 1.39
C LYS A 149 28.46 7.01 2.88
#